data_AF-A0A8D1LUK1-F1
#
_entry.id   AF-A0A8D1LUK1-F1
#
_cell.length_a   1.000
_cell.length_b   1.000
_cell.length_c   1.000
_cell.angle_alpha   90.00
_cell.angle_beta   90.00
_cell.angle_gamma   90.00
#
_symmetry.space_group_name_H-M   'P 1'
#
loop_
_entity.id
_entity.type
_entity.pdbx_description
1 polymer ?
#
loop_
_entity_poly.entity_id
_entity_poly.type
_entity_poly.pdbx_seq_one_letter_code
_entity_poly.pdbx_strand_id
1 'polypeptide(L)'
;MSRKNKTLIFKYFLNLINGAFLVLGLLLMGFGTWLLLEQNFFTALDENKHLIVFIFRILIGTGSAIILLCLLGYLGIHNEIRWLLVLYAVLLMWAFGVQVVLSALISAKKEEVHQVWHDEIDSVISEYGSKDQPGNIPKWMILDALQKTLQCCGRKNYTDWIKNKNKENSEQVPCSCTNSTLRKWFCDEPRNATYTEGCEHKINTWYHVNALTLVRINFGLLASEVLQVVLTFSFFRHIKNRIYAEK
;
A
#
# COMPACT_ATOMS: atom_id res chain seq x y z
N MET A 1 -42.91 -5.66 9.54
CA MET A 1 -41.95 -4.68 8.98
C MET A 1 -42.25 -4.48 7.49
N SER A 2 -42.61 -3.26 7.05
CA SER A 2 -42.97 -2.97 5.65
C SER A 2 -41.83 -3.29 4.68
N ARG A 3 -42.13 -3.79 3.47
CA ARG A 3 -41.17 -4.14 2.40
C ARG A 3 -40.30 -2.93 1.99
N LYS A 4 -40.82 -1.71 2.16
CA LYS A 4 -40.08 -0.45 1.99
C LYS A 4 -38.97 -0.29 3.05
N ASN A 5 -39.25 -0.58 4.32
CA ASN A 5 -38.28 -0.45 5.42
C ASN A 5 -37.09 -1.41 5.24
N LYS A 6 -37.35 -2.65 4.79
CA LYS A 6 -36.27 -3.62 4.51
C LYS A 6 -35.33 -3.13 3.40
N THR A 7 -35.89 -2.55 2.34
CA THR A 7 -35.11 -1.97 1.23
C THR A 7 -34.20 -0.86 1.71
N LEU A 8 -34.73 0.05 2.54
CA LEU A 8 -33.99 1.17 3.11
C LEU A 8 -32.82 0.70 3.98
N ILE A 9 -33.03 -0.35 4.79
CA ILE A 9 -32.00 -0.95 5.63
C ILE A 9 -30.84 -1.50 4.80
N PHE A 10 -31.13 -2.29 3.76
CA PHE A 10 -30.08 -2.83 2.89
C PHE A 10 -29.28 -1.72 2.19
N LYS A 11 -29.97 -0.72 1.63
CA LYS A 11 -29.31 0.42 0.98
C LYS A 11 -28.41 1.18 1.95
N TYR A 12 -28.87 1.39 3.19
CA TYR A 12 -28.10 2.08 4.22
C TYR A 12 -26.79 1.35 4.56
N PHE A 13 -26.86 0.06 4.92
CA PHE A 13 -25.66 -0.70 5.29
C PHE A 13 -24.67 -0.87 4.14
N LEU A 14 -25.17 -1.19 2.94
CA LEU A 14 -24.29 -1.34 1.77
C LEU A 14 -23.62 0.00 1.40
N ASN A 15 -24.35 1.11 1.41
CA ASN A 15 -23.77 2.42 1.14
C ASN A 15 -22.82 2.89 2.24
N LEU A 16 -23.07 2.54 3.50
CA LEU A 16 -22.17 2.85 4.61
C LEU A 16 -20.80 2.18 4.43
N ILE A 17 -20.82 0.87 4.13
CA ILE A 17 -19.59 0.10 3.91
C ILE A 17 -18.86 0.61 2.66
N ASN A 18 -19.57 0.78 1.55
CA ASN A 18 -18.98 1.31 0.31
C ASN A 18 -18.42 2.72 0.49
N GLY A 19 -19.09 3.57 1.27
CA GLY A 19 -18.61 4.91 1.60
C GLY A 19 -17.29 4.89 2.36
N ALA A 20 -17.15 3.99 3.33
CA ALA A 20 -15.89 3.82 4.07
C ALA A 20 -14.74 3.37 3.14
N PHE A 21 -14.99 2.40 2.26
CA PHE A 21 -14.00 1.96 1.28
C PHE A 21 -13.67 3.02 0.24
N LEU A 22 -14.66 3.83 -0.17
CA LEU A 22 -14.43 4.93 -1.10
C LEU A 22 -13.48 5.98 -0.49
N VAL A 23 -13.68 6.34 0.78
CA VAL A 23 -12.76 7.25 1.49
C VAL A 23 -11.37 6.65 1.57
N LEU A 24 -11.24 5.36 1.91
CA LEU A 24 -9.94 4.69 1.93
C LEU A 24 -9.27 4.67 0.55
N GLY A 25 -10.01 4.39 -0.52
CA GLY A 25 -9.53 4.40 -1.89
C GLY A 25 -9.05 5.79 -2.33
N LEU A 26 -9.79 6.85 -1.97
CA LEU A 26 -9.39 8.24 -2.23
C LEU A 26 -8.12 8.63 -1.46
N LEU A 27 -7.98 8.19 -0.20
CA LEU A 27 -6.76 8.43 0.57
C LEU A 27 -5.55 7.71 -0.04
N LEU A 28 -5.70 6.44 -0.46
CA LEU A 28 -4.64 5.66 -1.12
C LEU A 28 -4.23 6.29 -2.46
N MET A 29 -5.21 6.63 -3.30
CA MET A 29 -4.95 7.26 -4.59
C MET A 29 -4.35 8.66 -4.41
N GLY A 30 -4.85 9.44 -3.46
CA GLY A 30 -4.34 10.78 -3.14
C GLY A 30 -2.89 10.72 -2.66
N PHE A 31 -2.57 9.82 -1.73
CA PHE A 31 -1.19 9.61 -1.26
C PHE A 31 -0.28 9.12 -2.38
N GLY A 32 -0.73 8.15 -3.20
CA GLY A 32 0.04 7.70 -4.36
C GLY A 32 0.29 8.81 -5.39
N THR A 33 -0.70 9.67 -5.63
CA THR A 33 -0.57 10.82 -6.55
C THR A 33 0.35 11.89 -5.97
N TRP A 34 0.28 12.15 -4.67
CA TRP A 34 1.20 13.06 -3.98
C TRP A 34 2.65 12.63 -4.18
N LEU A 35 2.95 11.34 -3.94
CA LEU A 35 4.28 10.77 -4.18
C LEU A 35 4.72 10.89 -5.65
N LEU A 36 3.80 10.70 -6.60
CA LEU A 36 4.07 10.87 -8.03
C LEU A 36 4.30 12.34 -8.43
N LEU A 37 3.60 13.29 -7.83
CA LEU A 37 3.79 14.72 -8.12
C LEU A 37 5.11 15.24 -7.55
N GLU A 38 5.47 14.83 -6.34
CA GLU A 38 6.82 15.06 -5.81
C GLU A 38 7.85 14.48 -6.78
N GLN A 39 7.61 13.28 -7.32
CA GLN A 39 8.47 12.68 -8.34
C GLN A 39 8.54 13.49 -9.64
N ASN A 40 7.40 13.96 -10.17
CA ASN A 40 7.31 14.63 -11.46
C ASN A 40 8.03 15.98 -11.50
N PHE A 41 8.12 16.65 -10.35
CA PHE A 41 9.01 17.81 -10.18
C PHE A 41 10.49 17.45 -10.38
N PHE A 42 10.89 16.19 -10.16
CA PHE A 42 12.24 15.68 -10.38
C PHE A 42 12.41 14.89 -11.71
N THR A 43 11.34 14.50 -12.42
CA THR A 43 11.40 13.60 -13.61
C THR A 43 11.34 14.25 -15.00
N ALA A 44 11.48 15.57 -15.14
CA ALA A 44 11.78 16.14 -16.47
C ALA A 44 13.10 15.60 -17.08
N LEU A 45 13.89 14.83 -16.30
CA LEU A 45 15.06 14.07 -16.74
C LEU A 45 14.90 12.57 -16.42
N ASP A 46 14.80 11.80 -17.50
CA ASP A 46 15.32 10.44 -17.69
C ASP A 46 14.56 9.18 -17.20
N GLU A 47 14.70 8.14 -18.04
CA GLU A 47 14.03 6.84 -18.08
C GLU A 47 14.91 5.75 -17.44
N ASN A 48 14.66 5.41 -16.17
CA ASN A 48 14.88 4.07 -15.61
C ASN A 48 14.53 4.13 -14.12
N LYS A 49 13.27 3.79 -13.82
CA LYS A 49 12.67 3.94 -12.50
C LYS A 49 11.76 2.73 -12.28
N HIS A 50 12.25 1.63 -11.70
CA HIS A 50 11.45 0.40 -11.64
C HIS A 50 10.72 0.19 -10.31
N LEU A 51 11.37 0.37 -9.14
CA LEU A 51 10.81 -0.16 -7.89
C LEU A 51 9.96 0.79 -7.05
N ILE A 52 10.25 2.10 -7.03
CA ILE A 52 9.25 3.04 -6.48
C ILE A 52 8.12 3.33 -7.43
N VAL A 53 8.44 3.34 -8.72
CA VAL A 53 7.41 3.34 -9.75
C VAL A 53 6.45 2.20 -9.53
N PHE A 54 6.95 1.03 -9.14
CA PHE A 54 6.10 -0.07 -8.73
C PHE A 54 5.26 0.25 -7.48
N ILE A 55 5.85 0.75 -6.40
CA ILE A 55 5.13 1.05 -5.14
C ILE A 55 4.01 2.08 -5.35
N PHE A 56 4.29 3.28 -5.89
CA PHE A 56 3.21 4.26 -6.06
C PHE A 56 2.22 3.86 -7.16
N ARG A 57 2.63 3.14 -8.21
CA ARG A 57 1.69 2.59 -9.21
C ARG A 57 0.75 1.58 -8.58
N ILE A 58 1.22 0.77 -7.64
CA ILE A 58 0.36 -0.10 -6.84
C ILE A 58 -0.62 0.73 -6.02
N LEU A 59 -0.16 1.76 -5.30
CA LEU A 59 -1.06 2.60 -4.50
C LEU A 59 -2.13 3.30 -5.34
N ILE A 60 -1.75 3.93 -6.46
CA ILE A 60 -2.69 4.60 -7.38
C ILE A 60 -3.61 3.55 -8.04
N GLY A 61 -3.07 2.43 -8.51
CA GLY A 61 -3.82 1.36 -9.16
C GLY A 61 -4.85 0.70 -8.24
N THR A 62 -4.43 0.35 -7.02
CA THR A 62 -5.33 -0.22 -6.00
C THR A 62 -6.36 0.80 -5.52
N GLY A 63 -5.95 2.03 -5.22
CA GLY A 63 -6.87 3.11 -4.82
C GLY A 63 -7.93 3.40 -5.88
N SER A 64 -7.52 3.52 -7.15
CA SER A 64 -8.45 3.71 -8.27
C SER A 64 -9.39 2.52 -8.48
N ALA A 65 -8.88 1.28 -8.37
CA ALA A 65 -9.73 0.08 -8.44
C ALA A 65 -10.78 0.07 -7.33
N ILE A 66 -10.42 0.39 -6.08
CA ILE A 66 -11.35 0.50 -4.95
C ILE A 66 -12.42 1.56 -5.22
N ILE A 67 -12.03 2.74 -5.70
CA ILE A 67 -12.96 3.83 -6.05
C ILE A 67 -13.95 3.35 -7.12
N LEU A 68 -13.48 2.74 -8.20
CA LEU A 68 -14.32 2.23 -9.28
C LEU A 68 -15.31 1.17 -8.78
N LEU A 69 -14.85 0.22 -7.96
CA LEU A 69 -15.70 -0.79 -7.33
C LEU A 69 -16.80 -0.15 -6.47
N CYS A 70 -16.43 0.84 -5.65
CA CYS A 70 -17.38 1.54 -4.79
C CYS A 70 -18.42 2.34 -5.59
N LEU A 71 -18.02 3.00 -6.68
CA LEU A 71 -18.92 3.72 -7.57
C LEU A 71 -19.91 2.78 -8.26
N LEU A 72 -19.44 1.63 -8.75
CA LEU A 72 -20.30 0.59 -9.33
C LEU A 72 -21.31 0.07 -8.29
N GLY A 73 -20.85 -0.20 -7.07
CA GLY A 73 -21.70 -0.59 -5.96
C GLY A 73 -22.77 0.47 -5.66
N TYR A 74 -22.36 1.73 -5.49
CA TYR A 74 -23.27 2.85 -5.23
C TYR A 74 -24.33 3.02 -6.32
N LEU A 75 -23.93 3.01 -7.60
CA LEU A 75 -24.85 3.11 -8.74
C LEU A 75 -25.81 1.91 -8.80
N GLY A 76 -25.32 0.70 -8.57
CA GLY A 76 -26.14 -0.52 -8.56
C GLY A 76 -27.18 -0.52 -7.44
N ILE A 77 -26.80 -0.05 -6.24
CA ILE A 77 -27.67 0.01 -5.06
C ILE A 77 -28.71 1.13 -5.21
N HIS A 78 -28.28 2.32 -5.61
CA HIS A 78 -29.14 3.49 -5.71
C HIS A 78 -30.21 3.31 -6.79
N ASN A 79 -29.76 2.95 -8.00
CA ASN A 79 -30.61 2.79 -9.18
C ASN A 79 -31.33 1.42 -9.24
N GLU A 80 -31.06 0.52 -8.30
CA GLU A 80 -31.60 -0.86 -8.25
C GLU A 80 -31.36 -1.66 -9.56
N ILE A 81 -30.25 -1.36 -10.27
CA ILE A 81 -29.91 -2.01 -11.54
C ILE A 81 -29.31 -3.39 -11.26
N ARG A 82 -30.09 -4.43 -11.56
CA ARG A 82 -29.75 -5.84 -11.29
C ARG A 82 -28.41 -6.28 -11.88
N TRP A 83 -28.12 -5.90 -13.12
CA TRP A 83 -26.87 -6.27 -13.79
C TRP A 83 -25.64 -5.65 -13.11
N LEU A 84 -25.74 -4.40 -12.65
CA LEU A 84 -24.67 -3.74 -11.90
C LEU A 84 -24.44 -4.39 -10.53
N LEU A 85 -25.51 -4.80 -9.84
CA LEU A 85 -25.39 -5.53 -8.57
C LEU A 85 -24.71 -6.90 -8.75
N VAL A 86 -24.99 -7.60 -9.84
CA VAL A 86 -24.32 -8.87 -10.17
C VAL A 86 -22.84 -8.63 -10.50
N LEU A 87 -22.54 -7.65 -11.35
CA LEU A 87 -21.16 -7.28 -11.69
C LEU A 87 -20.37 -6.89 -10.43
N TYR A 88 -20.97 -6.08 -9.56
CA TYR A 88 -20.38 -5.68 -8.28
C TYR A 88 -20.03 -6.89 -7.40
N ALA A 89 -20.97 -7.83 -7.24
CA ALA A 89 -20.74 -9.04 -6.46
C ALA A 89 -19.63 -9.94 -7.06
N VAL A 90 -19.58 -10.07 -8.39
CA VAL A 90 -18.53 -10.85 -9.08
C VAL A 90 -17.16 -10.22 -8.86
N LEU A 91 -17.04 -8.89 -8.97
CA LEU A 91 -15.79 -8.19 -8.75
C LEU A 91 -15.32 -8.27 -7.29
N LEU A 92 -16.23 -8.20 -6.32
CA LEU A 92 -15.90 -8.44 -4.91
C LEU A 92 -15.39 -9.87 -4.67
N MET A 93 -16.03 -10.88 -5.26
CA MET A 93 -15.56 -12.27 -5.16
C MET A 93 -14.20 -12.46 -5.81
N TRP A 94 -13.93 -11.77 -6.91
CA TRP A 94 -12.62 -11.76 -7.54
C TRP A 94 -11.56 -11.13 -6.63
N ALA A 95 -11.84 -9.98 -6.02
CA ALA A 95 -10.95 -9.32 -5.07
C ALA A 95 -10.62 -10.23 -3.87
N PHE A 96 -11.64 -10.86 -3.29
CA PHE A 96 -11.49 -11.85 -2.23
C PHE A 96 -10.55 -13.00 -2.64
N GLY A 97 -10.76 -13.57 -3.83
CA GLY A 97 -9.92 -14.65 -4.35
C GLY A 97 -8.45 -14.22 -4.51
N VAL A 98 -8.21 -13.04 -5.10
CA VAL A 98 -6.86 -12.48 -5.24
C VAL A 98 -6.22 -12.26 -3.87
N GLN A 99 -6.95 -11.72 -2.90
CA GLN A 99 -6.43 -11.47 -1.56
C GLN A 99 -6.04 -12.77 -0.84
N VAL A 100 -6.86 -13.82 -0.94
CA VAL A 100 -6.56 -15.14 -0.37
C VAL A 100 -5.34 -15.77 -1.02
N VAL A 101 -5.28 -15.78 -2.35
CA VAL A 101 -4.13 -16.34 -3.10
C VAL A 101 -2.84 -15.59 -2.76
N LEU A 102 -2.87 -14.25 -2.76
CA LEU A 102 -1.69 -13.44 -2.44
C LEU A 102 -1.23 -13.67 -1.00
N SER A 103 -2.15 -13.73 -0.03
CA SER A 103 -1.83 -13.99 1.38
C SER A 103 -1.21 -15.38 1.57
N ALA A 104 -1.73 -16.39 0.85
CA ALA A 104 -1.19 -17.74 0.88
C ALA A 104 0.22 -17.81 0.24
N LEU A 105 0.43 -17.16 -0.91
CA LEU A 105 1.73 -17.11 -1.58
C LEU A 105 2.80 -16.42 -0.72
N ILE A 106 2.49 -15.28 -0.13
CA ILE A 106 3.42 -14.56 0.76
C ILE A 106 3.79 -15.43 1.97
N SER A 107 2.82 -16.16 2.52
CA SER A 107 3.06 -17.04 3.67
C SER A 107 3.89 -18.27 3.30
N ALA A 108 3.66 -18.86 2.11
CA ALA A 108 4.34 -20.06 1.66
C ALA A 108 5.76 -19.80 1.14
N LYS A 109 6.03 -18.62 0.57
CA LYS A 109 7.31 -18.23 -0.04
C LYS A 109 7.98 -17.10 0.73
N LYS A 110 7.91 -17.14 2.07
CA LYS A 110 8.40 -16.07 2.94
C LYS A 110 9.89 -15.79 2.70
N GLU A 111 10.71 -16.83 2.57
CA GLU A 111 12.15 -16.71 2.36
C GLU A 111 12.49 -16.06 1.01
N GLU A 112 11.80 -16.45 -0.07
CA GLU A 112 11.98 -15.84 -1.40
C GLU A 112 11.58 -14.36 -1.38
N VAL A 113 10.48 -14.03 -0.71
CA VAL A 113 10.05 -12.64 -0.54
C VAL A 113 11.12 -11.85 0.21
N HIS A 114 11.66 -12.36 1.32
CA HIS A 114 12.75 -11.71 2.04
C HIS A 114 13.99 -11.48 1.16
N GLN A 115 14.38 -12.46 0.34
CA GLN A 115 15.53 -12.32 -0.57
C GLN A 115 15.32 -11.22 -1.60
N VAL A 116 14.15 -11.16 -2.25
CA VAL A 116 13.83 -10.09 -3.22
C VAL A 116 13.90 -8.72 -2.55
N TRP A 117 13.37 -8.60 -1.33
CA TRP A 117 13.46 -7.36 -0.55
C TRP A 117 14.91 -7.00 -0.19
N HIS A 118 15.71 -8.00 0.19
CA HIS A 118 17.10 -7.82 0.57
C HIS A 118 17.96 -7.33 -0.58
N ASP A 119 17.79 -7.92 -1.76
CA ASP A 119 18.52 -7.55 -2.98
C ASP A 119 18.14 -6.15 -3.44
N GLU A 120 16.86 -5.78 -3.34
CA GLU A 120 16.43 -4.43 -3.70
C GLU A 120 16.99 -3.38 -2.74
N ILE A 121 16.97 -3.61 -1.43
CA ILE A 121 17.53 -2.64 -0.47
C ILE A 121 19.04 -2.47 -0.70
N ASP A 122 19.76 -3.56 -0.94
CA ASP A 122 21.20 -3.49 -1.28
C ASP A 122 21.44 -2.68 -2.57
N SER A 123 20.61 -2.90 -3.60
CA SER A 123 20.66 -2.15 -4.84
C SER A 123 20.44 -0.65 -4.59
N VAL A 124 19.39 -0.29 -3.84
CA VAL A 124 19.09 1.10 -3.46
C VAL A 124 20.24 1.74 -2.70
N ILE A 125 20.84 1.04 -1.73
CA ILE A 125 22.01 1.54 -0.98
C ILE A 125 23.21 1.76 -1.91
N SER A 126 23.45 0.86 -2.86
CA SER A 126 24.59 0.95 -3.77
C SER A 126 24.48 2.11 -4.76
N GLU A 127 23.26 2.42 -5.21
CA GLU A 127 22.96 3.50 -6.16
C GLU A 127 22.68 4.83 -5.48
N TYR A 128 22.52 4.86 -4.15
CA TYR A 128 22.17 6.05 -3.38
C TYR A 128 23.12 7.22 -3.62
N GLY A 129 22.57 8.41 -3.89
CA GLY A 129 23.32 9.62 -4.15
C GLY A 129 24.01 9.68 -5.52
N SER A 130 23.76 8.71 -6.41
CA SER A 130 24.32 8.72 -7.77
C SER A 130 23.81 9.91 -8.58
N LYS A 131 24.73 10.62 -9.24
CA LYS A 131 24.36 11.72 -10.16
C LYS A 131 23.87 11.20 -11.51
N ASP A 132 24.27 9.98 -11.87
CA ASP A 132 23.96 9.35 -13.17
C ASP A 132 22.57 8.68 -13.16
N GLN A 133 21.96 8.52 -11.99
CA GLN A 133 20.66 7.88 -11.83
C GLN A 133 19.69 8.72 -10.98
N PRO A 134 19.35 9.96 -11.42
CA PRO A 134 18.42 10.82 -10.67
C PRO A 134 17.03 10.18 -10.52
N GLY A 135 16.70 9.19 -11.34
CA GLY A 135 15.45 8.46 -11.23
C GLY A 135 15.27 7.63 -9.96
N ASN A 136 16.36 7.35 -9.24
CA ASN A 136 16.33 6.62 -7.99
C ASN A 136 16.18 7.52 -6.75
N ILE A 137 16.15 8.85 -6.90
CA ILE A 137 15.91 9.82 -5.81
C ILE A 137 14.72 9.45 -4.91
N PRO A 138 13.55 9.06 -5.45
CA PRO A 138 12.45 8.64 -4.60
C PRO A 138 12.81 7.43 -3.72
N LYS A 139 13.64 6.51 -4.24
CA LYS A 139 14.03 5.25 -3.53
C LYS A 139 14.83 5.60 -2.31
N TRP A 140 15.71 6.57 -2.49
CA TRP A 140 16.52 7.15 -1.45
C TRP A 140 15.66 7.90 -0.44
N MET A 141 14.64 8.66 -0.87
CA MET A 141 13.73 9.35 0.05
C MET A 141 12.90 8.39 0.92
N ILE A 142 12.41 7.27 0.36
CA ILE A 142 11.72 6.25 1.16
C ILE A 142 12.69 5.61 2.16
N LEU A 143 13.89 5.27 1.71
CA LEU A 143 14.93 4.71 2.57
C LEU A 143 15.30 5.71 3.68
N ASP A 144 15.44 7.00 3.36
CA ASP A 144 15.72 8.06 4.32
C ASP A 144 14.60 8.24 5.35
N ALA A 145 13.33 8.23 4.91
CA ALA A 145 12.18 8.29 5.79
C ALA A 145 12.16 7.08 6.72
N LEU A 146 12.38 5.88 6.19
CA LEU A 146 12.43 4.64 6.96
C LEU A 146 13.55 4.67 8.01
N GLN A 147 14.75 5.11 7.62
CA GLN A 147 15.90 5.23 8.51
C GLN A 147 15.66 6.23 9.64
N LYS A 148 15.06 7.40 9.33
CA LYS A 148 14.68 8.38 10.35
C LYS A 148 13.56 7.89 11.27
N THR A 149 12.52 7.27 10.72
CA THR A 149 11.35 6.82 11.48
C THR A 149 11.69 5.65 12.41
N LEU A 150 12.51 4.69 11.95
CA LEU A 150 12.89 3.52 12.74
C LEU A 150 14.20 3.71 13.51
N GLN A 151 14.87 4.85 13.35
CA GLN A 151 16.17 5.17 13.94
C GLN A 151 17.18 4.05 13.69
N CYS A 152 17.37 3.72 12.41
CA CYS A 152 18.25 2.66 11.93
C CYS A 152 19.13 3.15 10.77
N CYS A 153 20.20 2.42 10.46
CA CYS A 153 21.11 2.77 9.37
C CYS A 153 21.54 1.55 8.57
N GLY A 154 21.36 1.62 7.25
CA GLY A 154 21.66 0.51 6.34
C GLY A 154 20.68 -0.66 6.50
N ARG A 155 20.94 -1.76 5.78
CA ARG A 155 20.08 -2.96 5.88
C ARG A 155 20.38 -3.72 7.17
N LYS A 156 21.61 -4.17 7.33
CA LYS A 156 22.10 -4.93 8.49
C LYS A 156 22.80 -4.03 9.50
N ASN A 157 23.54 -3.03 9.03
CA ASN A 157 24.21 -2.03 9.87
C ASN A 157 24.70 -0.84 9.03
N TYR A 158 25.17 0.23 9.69
CA TYR A 158 25.77 1.42 9.06
C TYR A 158 26.95 1.08 8.14
N THR A 159 27.65 -0.04 8.38
CA THR A 159 28.77 -0.50 7.54
C THR A 159 28.33 -0.87 6.13
N ASP A 160 27.05 -1.12 5.88
CA ASP A 160 26.54 -1.36 4.52
C ASP A 160 26.80 -0.16 3.60
N TRP A 161 26.84 1.06 4.16
CA TRP A 161 27.15 2.28 3.41
C TRP A 161 28.59 2.32 2.91
N ILE A 162 29.51 1.51 3.43
CA ILE A 162 30.90 1.44 2.92
C ILE A 162 30.91 0.97 1.46
N LYS A 163 29.93 0.17 1.04
CA LYS A 163 29.82 -0.38 -0.32
C LYS A 163 29.34 0.65 -1.35
N ASN A 164 28.77 1.77 -0.91
CA ASN A 164 28.30 2.83 -1.79
C ASN A 164 29.49 3.62 -2.36
N LYS A 165 29.57 3.71 -3.69
CA LYS A 165 30.67 4.36 -4.43
C LYS A 165 30.47 5.86 -4.68
N ASN A 166 29.28 6.39 -4.43
CA ASN A 166 28.90 7.78 -4.68
C ASN A 166 29.25 8.71 -3.50
N LYS A 167 29.81 8.16 -2.42
CA LYS A 167 30.27 8.91 -1.25
C LYS A 167 31.60 9.59 -1.55
N GLU A 168 31.82 10.76 -0.99
CA GLU A 168 33.11 11.45 -1.09
C GLU A 168 34.16 10.77 -0.20
N ASN A 169 33.73 10.30 0.98
CA ASN A 169 34.57 9.61 1.96
C ASN A 169 33.96 8.29 2.42
N SER A 170 34.79 7.31 2.80
CA SER A 170 34.33 6.01 3.30
C SER A 170 33.54 6.10 4.60
N GLU A 171 33.76 7.15 5.39
CA GLU A 171 33.11 7.39 6.68
C GLU A 171 31.73 8.05 6.57
N GLN A 172 31.37 8.58 5.39
CA GLN A 172 30.06 9.19 5.18
C GLN A 172 28.93 8.16 5.27
N VAL A 173 27.83 8.60 5.88
CA VAL A 173 26.54 7.92 5.91
C VAL A 173 25.46 8.90 5.44
N PRO A 174 24.28 8.41 5.03
CA PRO A 174 23.15 9.28 4.78
C PRO A 174 22.83 10.16 5.99
N CYS A 175 22.43 11.41 5.75
CA CYS A 175 21.96 12.29 6.82
C CYS A 175 20.71 11.75 7.53
N SER A 176 20.00 10.80 6.92
CA SER A 176 18.89 10.06 7.52
C SER A 176 19.30 9.03 8.57
N CYS A 177 20.57 8.60 8.59
CA CYS A 177 21.15 7.73 9.63
C CYS A 177 21.44 8.45 10.95
N THR A 178 21.20 9.75 11.04
CA THR A 178 21.55 10.57 12.19
C THR A 178 20.36 11.46 12.57
N ASN A 179 20.45 12.15 13.70
CA ASN A 179 19.49 13.19 14.08
C ASN A 179 19.69 14.51 13.32
N SER A 180 20.45 14.51 12.23
CA SER A 180 20.75 15.71 11.46
C SER A 180 19.51 16.26 10.74
N THR A 181 19.39 17.58 10.77
CA THR A 181 18.38 18.36 10.03
C THR A 181 18.91 18.90 8.71
N LEU A 182 20.17 18.58 8.35
CA LEU A 182 20.77 18.97 7.09
C LEU A 182 20.02 18.39 5.90
N ARG A 183 19.75 19.24 4.90
CA ARG A 183 19.13 18.85 3.62
C ARG A 183 20.19 18.44 2.61
N LYS A 184 21.03 17.47 2.98
CA LYS A 184 22.05 16.84 2.13
C LYS A 184 21.80 15.34 2.06
N TRP A 185 22.29 14.70 1.00
CA TRP A 185 22.24 13.24 0.88
C TRP A 185 23.15 12.55 1.89
N PHE A 186 24.42 12.99 1.95
CA PHE A 186 25.43 12.45 2.87
C PHE A 186 25.85 13.47 3.92
N CYS A 187 26.17 12.97 5.12
CA CYS A 187 26.65 13.74 6.26
C CYS A 187 27.94 13.12 6.81
N ASP A 188 28.88 14.00 7.19
CA ASP A 188 30.10 13.64 7.92
C ASP A 188 29.81 13.74 9.43
N GLU A 189 29.17 12.73 9.99
CA GLU A 189 28.78 12.71 11.40
C GLU A 189 29.64 11.73 12.21
N PRO A 190 30.11 12.10 13.43
CA PRO A 190 30.83 11.16 14.30
C PRO A 190 29.97 9.94 14.65
N ARG A 191 30.62 8.78 14.86
CA ARG A 191 29.94 7.49 15.15
C ARG A 191 28.91 7.56 16.29
N ASN A 192 29.15 8.40 17.29
CA ASN A 192 28.26 8.57 18.43
C ASN A 192 26.90 9.20 18.07
N ALA A 193 26.79 9.87 16.91
CA ALA A 193 25.56 10.49 16.42
C ALA A 193 24.86 9.65 15.33
N THR A 194 25.42 8.50 14.95
CA THR A 194 24.91 7.61 13.89
C THR A 194 24.17 6.42 14.48
N TYR A 195 23.02 6.07 13.91
CA TYR A 195 22.30 4.85 14.29
C TYR A 195 23.12 3.61 13.91
N THR A 196 23.36 2.72 14.88
CA THR A 196 24.21 1.52 14.71
C THR A 196 23.42 0.24 14.49
N GLU A 197 22.09 0.29 14.55
CA GLU A 197 21.26 -0.87 14.25
C GLU A 197 20.81 -0.85 12.79
N GLY A 198 20.81 -2.03 12.16
CA GLY A 198 20.26 -2.20 10.82
C GLY A 198 18.75 -2.11 10.77
N CYS A 199 18.24 -1.58 9.67
CA CYS A 199 16.80 -1.46 9.46
C CYS A 199 16.09 -2.79 9.32
N GLU A 200 16.74 -3.83 8.78
CA GLU A 200 16.19 -5.19 8.70
C GLU A 200 15.80 -5.72 10.08
N HIS A 201 16.68 -5.54 11.07
CA HIS A 201 16.42 -5.97 12.44
C HIS A 201 15.26 -5.18 13.07
N LYS A 202 15.25 -3.84 12.91
CA LYS A 202 14.14 -3.00 13.40
C LYS A 202 12.81 -3.38 12.76
N ILE A 203 12.78 -3.59 11.43
CA ILE A 203 11.58 -3.98 10.68
C ILE A 203 11.09 -5.35 11.14
N ASN A 204 11.98 -6.35 11.26
CA ASN A 204 11.59 -7.68 11.71
C ASN A 204 11.06 -7.65 13.14
N THR A 205 11.71 -6.92 14.05
CA THR A 205 11.23 -6.74 15.42
C THR A 205 9.87 -6.06 15.45
N TRP A 206 9.68 -4.98 14.70
CA TRP A 206 8.39 -4.31 14.56
C TRP A 206 7.32 -5.26 14.00
N TYR A 207 7.66 -6.05 12.98
CA TYR A 207 6.77 -7.03 12.38
C TYR A 207 6.36 -8.09 13.39
N HIS A 208 7.28 -8.67 14.16
CA HIS A 208 6.97 -9.68 15.17
C HIS A 208 6.04 -9.15 16.26
N VAL A 209 6.22 -7.90 16.69
CA VAL A 209 5.35 -7.24 17.67
C VAL A 209 3.96 -6.95 17.08
N ASN A 210 3.88 -6.57 15.80
CA ASN A 210 2.64 -6.14 15.15
C ASN A 210 1.97 -7.19 14.25
N ALA A 211 2.53 -8.40 14.15
CA ALA A 211 2.04 -9.45 13.27
C ALA A 211 0.56 -9.77 13.51
N LEU A 212 0.16 -9.85 14.79
CA LEU A 212 -1.23 -10.08 15.16
C LEU A 212 -2.16 -8.96 14.63
N THR A 213 -1.72 -7.71 14.69
CA THR A 213 -2.48 -6.57 14.16
C THR A 213 -2.64 -6.67 12.64
N LEU A 214 -1.58 -7.02 11.91
CA LEU A 214 -1.65 -7.20 10.45
C LEU A 214 -2.59 -8.33 10.05
N VAL A 215 -2.54 -9.47 10.75
CA VAL A 215 -3.46 -10.59 10.54
C VAL A 215 -4.90 -10.18 10.82
N ARG A 216 -5.15 -9.41 11.89
CA ARG A 216 -6.48 -8.90 12.22
C ARG A 216 -7.04 -7.96 11.14
N ILE A 217 -6.21 -7.07 10.60
CA ILE A 217 -6.61 -6.17 9.50
C ILE A 217 -6.98 -6.99 8.26
N ASN A 218 -6.14 -7.95 7.86
CA ASN A 218 -6.40 -8.79 6.69
C ASN A 218 -7.68 -9.63 6.84
N PHE A 219 -7.88 -10.26 8.00
CA PHE A 219 -9.11 -11.00 8.30
C PHE A 219 -10.34 -10.09 8.31
N GLY A 220 -10.24 -8.90 8.90
CA GLY A 220 -11.32 -7.91 8.89
C GLY A 220 -11.71 -7.49 7.48
N LEU A 221 -10.72 -7.30 6.59
CA LEU A 221 -10.95 -6.99 5.18
C LEU A 221 -11.70 -8.13 4.48
N LEU A 222 -11.24 -9.39 4.62
CA LEU A 222 -11.92 -10.56 4.05
C LEU A 222 -13.36 -10.71 4.57
N ALA A 223 -13.56 -10.55 5.88
CA ALA A 223 -14.89 -10.62 6.48
C ALA A 223 -15.81 -9.51 5.93
N SER A 224 -15.28 -8.31 5.70
CA SER A 224 -16.05 -7.20 5.14
C SER A 224 -16.46 -7.44 3.68
N GLU A 225 -15.61 -8.08 2.87
CA GLU A 225 -15.93 -8.44 1.49
C GLU A 225 -17.03 -9.51 1.45
N VAL A 226 -16.90 -10.56 2.27
CA VAL A 226 -17.93 -11.62 2.39
C VAL A 226 -19.26 -11.02 2.83
N LEU A 227 -19.24 -10.13 3.83
CA LEU A 227 -20.43 -9.42 4.29
C LEU A 227 -21.08 -8.61 3.16
N GLN A 228 -20.29 -7.86 2.38
CA GLN A 228 -20.79 -7.09 1.24
C GLN A 228 -21.40 -7.98 0.15
N VAL A 229 -20.80 -9.13 -0.15
CA VAL A 229 -21.34 -10.09 -1.13
C VAL A 229 -22.67 -10.65 -0.63
N VAL A 230 -22.75 -11.07 0.63
CA VAL A 230 -23.99 -11.61 1.25
C VAL A 230 -25.10 -10.56 1.25
N LEU A 231 -24.78 -9.31 1.62
CA LEU A 231 -25.74 -8.21 1.62
C LEU A 231 -26.19 -7.86 0.20
N THR A 232 -25.27 -7.80 -0.78
CA THR A 232 -25.58 -7.55 -2.19
C THR A 232 -26.49 -8.62 -2.76
N PHE A 233 -26.20 -9.90 -2.51
CA PHE A 233 -27.02 -11.02 -2.97
C PHE A 233 -28.41 -11.02 -2.32
N SER A 234 -28.47 -10.74 -1.02
CA SER A 234 -29.74 -10.62 -0.28
C SER A 234 -30.58 -9.47 -0.83
N PHE A 235 -29.96 -8.33 -1.13
CA PHE A 235 -30.61 -7.18 -1.75
C PHE A 235 -31.10 -7.48 -3.17
N PHE A 236 -30.29 -8.17 -3.98
CA PHE A 236 -30.68 -8.64 -5.31
C PHE A 236 -31.90 -9.56 -5.25
N ARG A 237 -31.89 -10.57 -4.36
CA ARG A 237 -33.03 -11.48 -4.17
C ARG A 237 -34.28 -10.72 -3.72
N HIS A 238 -34.12 -9.73 -2.84
CA HIS A 238 -35.22 -8.87 -2.41
C HIS A 238 -35.82 -8.05 -3.55
N ILE A 239 -35.00 -7.42 -4.40
CA ILE A 239 -35.47 -6.69 -5.60
C ILE A 239 -36.19 -7.63 -6.56
N LYS A 240 -35.60 -8.80 -6.85
CA LYS A 240 -36.20 -9.81 -7.74
C LYS A 240 -37.59 -10.20 -7.23
N ASN A 241 -37.71 -10.60 -5.97
CA ASN A 241 -38.98 -11.02 -5.38
C ASN A 241 -40.02 -9.89 -5.32
N ARG A 242 -39.59 -8.64 -5.14
CA ARG A 242 -40.49 -7.48 -5.19
C ARG A 242 -41.15 -7.35 -6.56
N ILE A 243 -40.36 -7.44 -7.63
CA ILE A 243 -40.84 -7.26 -9.00
C ILE A 243 -41.71 -8.43 -9.46
N TYR A 244 -41.42 -9.66 -9.03
CA TYR A 244 -42.31 -10.81 -9.29
C TYR A 244 -43.65 -10.72 -8.56
N ALA A 245 -43.70 -10.06 -7.40
CA ALA A 245 -44.94 -9.92 -6.63
C ALA A 245 -45.82 -8.75 -7.11
N GLU A 246 -45.29 -7.89 -7.98
CA GLU A 246 -46.01 -6.76 -8.60
C GLU A 246 -46.55 -7.10 -10.00
N LYS A 247 -46.23 -8.29 -10.52
CA LYS A 247 -46.68 -8.81 -11.82
C LYS A 247 -47.67 -9.95 -11.60
#